data_AF-A0A7V1AGW8-F1
#
_entry.id   AF-A0A7V1AGW8-F1
#
_cell.length_a   1.000
_cell.length_b   1.000
_cell.length_c   1.000
_cell.angle_alpha   90.00
_cell.angle_beta   90.00
_cell.angle_gamma   90.00
#
_symmetry.space_group_name_H-M   'P 1'
#
loop_
_entity.id
_entity.type
_entity.pdbx_description
1 polymer ?
#
loop_
_entity_poly.entity_id
_entity_poly.type
_entity_poly.pdbx_seq_one_letter_code
_entity_poly.pdbx_strand_id
1 'polypeptide(L)'
;MSDYSENTLIEQPAIELFNKLGWETANCFTEFEQAGGSPLGRETKSEVVLISHLHPALQKLNLSLPTEAIRQAINELIRDRSAMSPAQANREVYHLIKSGVKVKIPGKDGEEETVETVKVIDWNQPENNDFFLASQLWITGEMYTRRTDLIGFVNGLPLVFIELKASHKRLENAYNDNLRDYKDTIHHLFRYNALIILSNGSRSKIGSVTASWEHFSDWKKINSEGEEGVISLETMIRGTCEPARLLDLIENFTLFMEAQGGLIKLIAKNHQYLGVGNALETLKEIKTGEGRLGVFWHTQGSGKSVSMIFFSQKVLRKIPGNWTFVVVTDRTELDGQIYKNFAASGAVTEEEAQATVPLYYENRIPELQLTNENINEIDDLKKKGVDISPHRKRMVKEDLDTKFKDPDDPFRIVFVCAMWMTGFDVPCCSTM
;
A
#
# COMPACT_ATOMS: atom_id res chain seq x y z
N MET A 1 18.63 -14.65 -31.56
CA MET A 1 17.63 -15.70 -31.25
C MET A 1 17.00 -15.52 -29.86
N SER A 2 17.71 -14.99 -28.84
CA SER A 2 17.13 -14.72 -27.51
C SER A 2 16.00 -13.71 -27.53
N ASP A 3 16.18 -12.58 -28.22
CA ASP A 3 15.26 -11.44 -28.13
C ASP A 3 13.91 -11.74 -28.79
N TYR A 4 13.94 -12.56 -29.85
CA TYR A 4 12.71 -13.05 -30.50
C TYR A 4 11.90 -13.96 -29.58
N SER A 5 12.58 -14.75 -28.74
CA SER A 5 11.91 -15.63 -27.77
C SER A 5 11.35 -14.86 -26.57
N GLU A 6 12.04 -13.83 -26.10
CA GLU A 6 11.57 -13.00 -24.97
C GLU A 6 10.35 -12.17 -25.36
N ASN A 7 10.44 -11.45 -26.49
CA ASN A 7 9.33 -10.65 -27.01
C ASN A 7 8.10 -11.53 -27.30
N THR A 8 8.26 -12.63 -28.05
CA THR A 8 7.13 -13.47 -28.48
C THR A 8 6.51 -14.29 -27.36
N LEU A 9 7.32 -14.84 -26.43
CA LEU A 9 6.83 -15.78 -25.41
C LEU A 9 6.47 -15.11 -24.08
N ILE A 10 6.89 -13.86 -23.84
CA ILE A 10 6.73 -13.21 -22.54
C ILE A 10 6.12 -11.81 -22.70
N GLU A 11 6.72 -10.94 -23.50
CA GLU A 11 6.27 -9.54 -23.60
C GLU A 11 4.91 -9.41 -24.30
N GLN A 12 4.73 -10.00 -25.49
CA GLN A 12 3.45 -9.93 -26.20
C GLN A 12 2.29 -10.58 -25.41
N PRO A 13 2.44 -11.79 -24.81
CA PRO A 13 1.39 -12.35 -23.95
C PRO A 13 1.07 -11.47 -22.73
N ALA A 14 2.06 -10.79 -22.15
CA ALA A 14 1.82 -9.86 -21.06
C ALA A 14 1.01 -8.64 -21.52
N ILE A 15 1.37 -8.03 -22.65
CA ILE A 15 0.62 -6.91 -23.26
C ILE A 15 -0.83 -7.32 -23.56
N GLU A 16 -1.03 -8.48 -24.18
CA GLU A 16 -2.38 -9.02 -24.44
C GLU A 16 -3.18 -9.23 -23.15
N LEU A 17 -2.54 -9.69 -22.08
CA LEU A 17 -3.20 -9.87 -20.79
C LEU A 17 -3.60 -8.53 -20.16
N PHE A 18 -2.73 -7.52 -20.19
CA PHE A 18 -3.07 -6.16 -19.78
C PHE A 18 -4.26 -5.61 -20.56
N ASN A 19 -4.28 -5.81 -21.88
CA ASN A 19 -5.41 -5.41 -22.72
C ASN A 19 -6.72 -6.11 -22.32
N LYS A 20 -6.67 -7.41 -22.03
CA LYS A 20 -7.83 -8.18 -21.50
C LYS A 20 -8.29 -7.70 -20.12
N LEU A 21 -7.41 -7.10 -19.32
CA LEU A 21 -7.72 -6.50 -18.02
C LEU A 21 -8.23 -5.05 -18.14
N GLY A 22 -8.43 -4.54 -19.37
CA GLY A 22 -8.99 -3.22 -19.62
C GLY A 22 -7.96 -2.10 -19.72
N TRP A 23 -6.67 -2.42 -19.90
CA TRP A 23 -5.65 -1.42 -20.18
C TRP A 23 -5.57 -1.11 -21.67
N GLU A 24 -5.48 0.17 -22.01
CA GLU A 24 -5.01 0.56 -23.34
C GLU A 24 -3.52 0.24 -23.45
N THR A 25 -3.04 -0.10 -24.65
CA THR A 25 -1.64 -0.53 -24.84
C THR A 25 -1.05 0.10 -26.08
N ALA A 26 0.21 0.55 -26.02
CA ALA A 26 0.94 0.98 -27.21
C ALA A 26 2.41 0.58 -27.16
N ASN A 27 2.98 0.29 -28.34
CA ASN A 27 4.42 0.11 -28.51
C ASN A 27 5.08 1.46 -28.80
N CYS A 28 6.03 1.84 -27.96
CA CYS A 28 6.68 3.15 -27.96
C CYS A 28 8.10 3.11 -28.51
N PHE A 29 8.50 2.00 -29.15
CA PHE A 29 9.87 1.83 -29.66
C PHE A 29 10.28 2.95 -30.65
N THR A 30 9.35 3.39 -31.51
CA THR A 30 9.56 4.44 -32.51
C THR A 30 8.84 5.75 -32.17
N GLU A 31 8.48 5.98 -30.90
CA GLU A 31 7.68 7.13 -30.45
C GLU A 31 8.15 8.47 -31.03
N PHE A 32 9.46 8.73 -31.03
CA PHE A 32 10.06 9.98 -31.50
C PHE A 32 10.53 9.96 -32.97
N GLU A 33 10.26 8.89 -33.71
CA GLU A 33 10.61 8.76 -35.13
C GLU A 33 9.44 9.13 -36.06
N GLN A 34 8.25 9.37 -35.49
CA GLN A 34 7.03 9.66 -36.24
C GLN A 34 6.95 11.13 -36.65
N ALA A 35 6.50 11.39 -37.89
CA ALA A 35 6.43 12.72 -38.47
C ALA A 35 5.45 13.70 -37.77
N GLY A 36 4.59 13.21 -36.87
CA GLY A 36 3.58 13.98 -36.14
C GLY A 36 3.93 14.31 -34.68
N GLY A 37 5.17 14.03 -34.24
CA GLY A 37 5.56 14.11 -32.82
C GLY A 37 5.22 12.84 -32.04
N SER A 38 5.45 12.86 -30.72
CA SER A 38 5.15 11.70 -29.87
C SER A 38 3.64 11.43 -29.83
N PRO A 39 3.18 10.21 -30.13
CA PRO A 39 1.77 9.84 -29.96
C PRO A 39 1.31 9.88 -28.50
N LEU A 40 2.24 9.87 -27.54
CA LEU A 40 1.95 10.02 -26.12
C LEU A 40 1.92 11.48 -25.68
N GLY A 41 2.12 12.45 -26.58
CA GLY A 41 2.16 13.87 -26.26
C GLY A 41 3.38 14.29 -25.44
N ARG A 42 4.46 13.50 -25.44
CA ARG A 42 5.74 13.85 -24.81
C ARG A 42 6.54 14.76 -25.72
N GLU A 43 7.01 15.89 -25.21
CA GLU A 43 7.90 16.79 -25.93
C GLU A 43 9.32 16.25 -25.97
N THR A 44 9.74 15.56 -24.90
CA THR A 44 11.10 15.03 -24.77
C THR A 44 11.13 13.64 -24.14
N LYS A 45 12.22 12.90 -24.39
CA LYS A 45 12.45 11.59 -23.76
C LYS A 45 12.70 11.66 -22.25
N SER A 46 12.93 12.84 -21.65
CA SER A 46 13.06 12.98 -20.19
C SER A 46 11.73 13.06 -19.46
N GLU A 47 10.62 13.27 -20.18
CA GLU A 47 9.30 13.31 -19.55
C GLU A 47 8.83 11.90 -19.24
N VAL A 48 8.46 11.64 -17.99
CA VAL A 48 7.95 10.33 -17.54
C VAL A 48 6.48 10.36 -17.14
N VAL A 49 5.88 11.55 -17.09
CA VAL A 49 4.44 11.73 -16.85
C VAL A 49 3.79 12.07 -18.17
N LEU A 50 2.73 11.36 -18.52
CA LEU A 50 1.95 11.61 -19.73
C LEU A 50 0.93 12.70 -19.46
N ILE A 51 1.31 13.96 -19.67
CA ILE A 51 0.42 15.11 -19.43
C ILE A 51 -0.84 15.05 -20.28
N SER A 52 -0.73 14.52 -21.49
CA SER A 52 -1.83 14.22 -22.42
C SER A 52 -2.90 13.29 -21.81
N HIS A 53 -2.52 12.40 -20.88
CA HIS A 53 -3.45 11.54 -20.12
C HIS A 53 -3.82 12.16 -18.77
N LEU A 54 -2.85 12.75 -18.06
CA LEU A 54 -3.05 13.31 -16.72
C LEU A 54 -4.01 14.48 -16.71
N HIS A 55 -3.86 15.43 -17.64
CA HIS A 55 -4.71 16.62 -17.67
C HIS A 55 -6.21 16.29 -17.85
N PRO A 56 -6.64 15.54 -18.88
CA PRO A 56 -8.06 15.18 -19.02
C PRO A 56 -8.57 14.30 -17.88
N ALA A 57 -7.73 13.42 -17.31
CA ALA A 57 -8.11 12.62 -16.16
C ALA A 57 -8.39 13.51 -14.93
N LEU A 58 -7.49 14.44 -14.59
CA LEU A 58 -7.71 15.37 -13.48
C LEU A 58 -8.94 16.26 -13.71
N GLN A 59 -9.18 16.73 -14.94
CA GLN A 59 -10.39 17.48 -15.26
C GLN A 59 -11.66 16.65 -15.04
N LYS A 60 -11.68 15.40 -15.52
CA LYS A 60 -12.80 14.46 -15.34
C LYS A 60 -13.09 14.19 -13.86
N LEU A 61 -12.05 14.02 -13.05
CA LEU A 61 -12.18 13.71 -11.62
C LEU A 61 -12.60 14.92 -10.77
N ASN A 62 -12.44 16.14 -11.28
CA ASN A 62 -12.60 17.39 -10.53
C ASN A 62 -13.44 18.42 -11.30
N LEU A 63 -14.61 18.01 -11.81
CA LEU A 63 -15.48 18.83 -12.68
C LEU A 63 -15.88 20.20 -12.09
N SER A 64 -15.89 20.32 -10.76
CA SER A 64 -16.22 21.58 -10.07
C SER A 64 -15.06 22.57 -9.97
N LEU A 65 -13.83 22.14 -10.24
CA LEU A 65 -12.64 22.98 -10.08
C LEU A 65 -12.27 23.68 -11.40
N PRO A 66 -11.78 24.93 -11.35
CA PRO A 66 -11.34 25.65 -12.53
C PRO A 66 -10.08 25.02 -13.14
N THR A 67 -9.87 25.18 -14.45
CA THR A 67 -8.68 24.68 -15.16
C THR A 67 -7.36 25.13 -14.52
N GLU A 68 -7.33 26.33 -13.92
CA GLU A 68 -6.15 26.83 -13.21
C GLU A 68 -5.77 25.96 -12.00
N ALA A 69 -6.76 25.45 -11.26
CA ALA A 69 -6.52 24.52 -10.15
C ALA A 69 -5.89 23.22 -10.65
N ILE A 70 -6.37 22.70 -11.79
CA ILE A 70 -5.81 21.51 -12.43
C ILE A 70 -4.36 21.75 -12.87
N ARG A 71 -4.09 22.91 -13.48
CA ARG A 71 -2.73 23.28 -13.91
C ARG A 71 -1.77 23.40 -12.72
N GLN A 72 -2.20 24.03 -11.62
CA GLN A 72 -1.41 24.08 -10.38
C GLN A 72 -1.11 22.68 -9.83
N ALA A 73 -2.11 21.78 -9.84
CA ALA A 73 -1.91 20.41 -9.37
C ALA A 73 -0.92 19.63 -10.23
N ILE A 74 -1.01 19.75 -11.56
CA ILE A 74 -0.05 19.14 -12.49
C ILE A 74 1.36 19.68 -12.22
N ASN A 75 1.52 21.00 -12.10
CA ASN A 75 2.81 21.62 -11.81
C ASN A 75 3.43 21.10 -10.51
N GLU A 76 2.63 20.90 -9.47
CA GLU A 76 3.10 20.33 -8.20
C GLU A 76 3.45 18.84 -8.33
N LEU A 77 2.68 18.05 -9.09
CA LEU A 77 2.99 16.65 -9.36
C LEU A 77 4.31 16.49 -10.10
N ILE A 78 4.57 17.32 -11.12
CA ILE A 78 5.79 17.25 -11.94
C ILE A 78 6.97 18.05 -11.38
N ARG A 79 6.77 18.77 -10.26
CA ARG A 79 7.81 19.59 -9.63
C ARG A 79 9.10 18.80 -9.46
N ASP A 80 10.22 19.46 -9.76
CA ASP A 80 11.52 18.81 -9.58
C ASP A 80 11.77 18.46 -8.11
N ARG A 81 12.26 17.24 -7.91
CA ARG A 81 12.56 16.63 -6.61
C ARG A 81 13.94 15.97 -6.63
N SER A 82 14.81 16.40 -7.54
CA SER A 82 16.19 15.91 -7.68
C SER A 82 17.02 16.07 -6.40
N ALA A 83 16.75 17.11 -5.61
CA ALA A 83 17.43 17.37 -4.34
C ALA A 83 17.01 16.43 -3.19
N MET A 84 15.95 15.63 -3.35
CA MET A 84 15.48 14.68 -2.33
C MET A 84 16.09 13.30 -2.54
N SER A 85 16.19 12.49 -1.47
CA SER A 85 16.48 11.07 -1.66
C SER A 85 15.36 10.38 -2.46
N PRO A 86 15.66 9.34 -3.24
CA PRO A 86 14.64 8.63 -4.04
C PRO A 86 13.44 8.15 -3.22
N ALA A 87 13.68 7.67 -1.99
CA ALA A 87 12.61 7.22 -1.10
C ALA A 87 11.73 8.38 -0.62
N GLN A 88 12.31 9.53 -0.29
CA GLN A 88 11.57 10.72 0.13
C GLN A 88 10.77 11.33 -1.02
N ALA A 89 11.35 11.44 -2.21
CA ALA A 89 10.66 11.90 -3.41
C ALA A 89 9.46 10.99 -3.73
N ASN A 90 9.64 9.66 -3.64
CA ASN A 90 8.56 8.71 -3.85
C ASN A 90 7.46 8.83 -2.78
N ARG A 91 7.82 9.02 -1.50
CA ARG A 91 6.86 9.24 -0.42
C ARG A 91 6.03 10.51 -0.62
N GLU A 92 6.68 11.62 -0.97
CA GLU A 92 5.99 12.89 -1.18
C GLU A 92 5.00 12.79 -2.34
N VAL A 93 5.44 12.28 -3.49
CA VAL A 93 4.57 12.08 -4.66
C VAL A 93 3.46 11.09 -4.36
N TYR A 94 3.74 9.99 -3.65
CA TYR A 94 2.70 9.06 -3.19
C TYR A 94 1.63 9.76 -2.34
N HIS A 95 2.00 10.67 -1.44
CA HIS A 95 1.03 11.43 -0.65
C HIS A 95 0.19 12.37 -1.52
N LEU A 96 0.77 13.02 -2.53
CA LEU A 96 0.02 13.84 -3.49
C LEU A 96 -0.98 12.99 -4.30
N ILE A 97 -0.56 11.81 -4.76
CA ILE A 97 -1.42 10.88 -5.49
C ILE A 97 -2.57 10.38 -4.60
N LYS A 98 -2.24 9.96 -3.37
CA LYS A 98 -3.18 9.35 -2.43
C LYS A 98 -4.19 10.34 -1.85
N SER A 99 -3.70 11.48 -1.37
CA SER A 99 -4.51 12.46 -0.64
C SER A 99 -5.06 13.58 -1.52
N GLY A 100 -4.61 13.66 -2.77
CA GLY A 100 -4.87 14.78 -3.65
C GLY A 100 -3.88 15.93 -3.46
N VAL A 101 -3.85 16.84 -4.43
CA VAL A 101 -2.96 18.00 -4.44
C VAL A 101 -3.72 19.22 -3.92
N LYS A 102 -3.21 19.84 -2.86
CA LYS A 102 -3.78 21.08 -2.34
C LYS A 102 -3.35 22.25 -3.23
N VAL A 103 -4.32 23.01 -3.72
CA VAL A 103 -4.10 24.16 -4.60
C VAL A 103 -4.83 25.37 -4.07
N LYS A 104 -4.32 26.56 -4.40
CA LYS A 104 -4.92 27.82 -3.97
C LYS A 104 -5.69 28.42 -5.14
N ILE A 105 -6.96 28.72 -4.89
CA ILE A 105 -7.83 29.35 -5.88
C ILE A 105 -8.11 30.78 -5.41
N PRO A 106 -7.81 31.80 -6.22
CA PRO A 106 -8.15 33.17 -5.87
C PRO A 106 -9.68 33.31 -5.76
N GLY A 107 -10.13 33.95 -4.68
CA GLY A 107 -11.55 34.31 -4.51
C GLY A 107 -12.01 35.28 -5.59
N LYS A 108 -13.33 35.32 -5.85
CA LYS A 108 -13.90 36.33 -6.75
C LYS A 108 -14.14 37.63 -5.98
N ASP A 109 -13.95 38.77 -6.63
CA ASP A 109 -14.42 40.09 -6.16
C ASP A 109 -14.10 40.43 -4.69
N GLY A 110 -12.85 40.22 -4.27
CA GLY A 110 -12.37 40.58 -2.92
C GLY A 110 -12.54 39.51 -1.85
N GLU A 111 -13.03 38.32 -2.21
CA GLU A 111 -13.00 37.13 -1.36
C GLU A 111 -11.58 36.60 -1.15
N GLU A 112 -11.34 36.00 0.03
CA GLU A 112 -10.06 35.38 0.36
C GLU A 112 -9.76 34.15 -0.50
N GLU A 113 -8.47 33.83 -0.65
CA GLU A 113 -8.04 32.60 -1.33
C GLU A 113 -8.63 31.37 -0.63
N THR A 114 -9.17 30.44 -1.44
CA THR A 114 -9.65 29.15 -0.95
C THR A 114 -8.62 28.07 -1.23
N VAL A 115 -8.47 27.12 -0.31
CA VAL A 115 -7.62 25.94 -0.51
C VAL A 115 -8.50 24.77 -0.91
N GLU A 116 -8.37 24.34 -2.14
CA GLU A 116 -9.08 23.19 -2.68
C GLU A 116 -8.14 21.99 -2.83
N THR A 117 -8.70 20.78 -2.87
CA THR A 117 -7.93 19.54 -3.08
C THR A 117 -8.29 18.93 -4.41
N VAL A 118 -7.32 18.89 -5.34
CA VAL A 118 -7.46 18.23 -6.64
C VAL A 118 -7.22 16.74 -6.45
N LYS A 119 -8.26 15.93 -6.69
CA LYS A 119 -8.19 14.47 -6.67
C LYS A 119 -7.37 13.96 -7.86
N VAL A 120 -6.39 13.09 -7.60
CA VAL A 120 -5.50 12.53 -8.63
C VAL A 120 -5.97 11.16 -9.14
N ILE A 121 -6.51 10.33 -8.25
CA ILE A 121 -7.05 8.99 -8.56
C ILE A 121 -8.42 8.87 -7.91
N ASP A 122 -9.37 8.26 -8.63
CA ASP A 122 -10.61 7.77 -8.03
C ASP A 122 -10.39 6.37 -7.46
N TRP A 123 -10.17 6.30 -6.15
CA TRP A 123 -9.91 5.06 -5.42
C TRP A 123 -11.13 4.15 -5.26
N ASN A 124 -12.34 4.63 -5.54
CA ASN A 124 -13.58 3.90 -5.29
C ASN A 124 -14.24 3.39 -6.57
N GLN A 125 -14.04 4.09 -7.69
CA GLN A 125 -14.54 3.71 -9.01
C GLN A 125 -13.35 3.59 -9.98
N PRO A 126 -12.73 2.39 -10.10
CA PRO A 126 -11.58 2.19 -10.96
C PRO A 126 -11.79 2.68 -12.39
N GLU A 127 -12.97 2.45 -12.97
CA GLU A 127 -13.40 2.86 -14.31
C GLU A 127 -13.37 4.38 -14.57
N ASN A 128 -13.31 5.19 -13.51
CA ASN A 128 -13.14 6.63 -13.66
C ASN A 128 -11.71 7.03 -14.04
N ASN A 129 -10.74 6.14 -13.78
CA ASN A 129 -9.33 6.34 -14.09
C ASN A 129 -8.98 5.80 -15.48
N ASP A 130 -7.96 6.41 -16.07
CA ASP A 130 -7.31 5.96 -17.29
C ASP A 130 -6.19 4.96 -16.95
N PHE A 131 -6.14 3.84 -17.67
CA PHE A 131 -5.13 2.79 -17.52
C PHE A 131 -4.46 2.52 -18.84
N PHE A 132 -3.15 2.79 -18.92
CA PHE A 132 -2.39 2.71 -20.16
C PHE A 132 -1.06 1.99 -19.95
N LEU A 133 -0.73 1.03 -20.81
CA LEU A 133 0.53 0.29 -20.79
C LEU A 133 1.38 0.68 -22.00
N ALA A 134 2.52 1.32 -21.74
CA ALA A 134 3.54 1.54 -22.77
C ALA A 134 4.52 0.37 -22.77
N SER A 135 4.75 -0.24 -23.93
CA SER A 135 5.90 -1.12 -24.14
C SER A 135 7.05 -0.40 -24.82
N GLN A 136 8.29 -0.81 -24.55
CA GLN A 136 9.48 -0.32 -25.24
C GLN A 136 9.70 1.20 -25.13
N LEU A 137 9.29 1.81 -24.00
CA LEU A 137 9.35 3.26 -23.80
C LEU A 137 10.79 3.73 -23.56
N TRP A 138 11.22 4.73 -24.35
CA TRP A 138 12.53 5.37 -24.19
C TRP A 138 12.47 6.52 -23.17
N ILE A 139 13.38 6.49 -22.20
CA ILE A 139 13.51 7.49 -21.14
C ILE A 139 14.97 7.97 -21.07
N THR A 140 15.15 9.28 -21.15
CA THR A 140 16.46 9.94 -21.07
C THR A 140 16.64 10.54 -19.68
N GLY A 141 17.62 10.04 -18.94
CA GLY A 141 18.12 10.67 -17.73
C GLY A 141 19.16 11.75 -18.02
N GLU A 142 19.93 12.13 -17.00
CA GLU A 142 20.92 13.20 -17.12
C GLU A 142 22.03 12.88 -18.12
N MET A 143 22.51 11.63 -18.14
CA MET A 143 23.65 11.21 -18.98
C MET A 143 23.29 10.12 -19.99
N TYR A 144 22.29 9.29 -19.69
CA TYR A 144 22.02 8.09 -20.46
C TYR A 144 20.54 7.96 -20.79
N THR A 145 20.28 7.33 -21.93
CA THR A 145 18.94 6.90 -22.32
C THR A 145 18.79 5.41 -22.08
N ARG A 146 17.63 5.02 -21.56
CA ARG A 146 17.23 3.62 -21.34
C ARG A 146 15.91 3.33 -22.03
N ARG A 147 15.77 2.09 -22.47
CA ARG A 147 14.51 1.54 -22.97
C ARG A 147 13.97 0.60 -21.91
N THR A 148 12.74 0.83 -21.52
CA THR A 148 12.03 0.00 -20.54
C THR A 148 11.20 -1.05 -21.26
N ASP A 149 10.95 -2.20 -20.63
CA ASP A 149 10.14 -3.25 -21.24
C ASP A 149 8.66 -2.86 -21.20
N LEU A 150 8.05 -2.75 -20.01
CA LEU A 150 6.67 -2.27 -19.86
C LEU A 150 6.53 -1.28 -18.70
N ILE A 151 5.84 -0.16 -18.96
CA ILE A 151 5.44 0.83 -17.96
C ILE A 151 3.91 0.94 -17.95
N GLY A 152 3.31 0.72 -16.79
CA GLY A 152 1.88 0.93 -16.56
C GLY A 152 1.61 2.31 -15.96
N PHE A 153 0.78 3.07 -16.64
CA PHE A 153 0.31 4.39 -16.28
C PHE A 153 -1.11 4.35 -15.72
N VAL A 154 -1.35 5.12 -14.67
CA VAL A 154 -2.70 5.42 -14.18
C VAL A 154 -2.88 6.93 -14.21
N ASN A 155 -3.88 7.42 -14.96
CA ASN A 155 -4.09 8.85 -15.20
C ASN A 155 -2.79 9.54 -15.67
N GLY A 156 -2.02 8.90 -16.53
CA GLY A 156 -0.74 9.42 -17.03
C GLY A 156 0.45 9.38 -16.05
N LEU A 157 0.31 8.85 -14.83
CA LEU A 157 1.41 8.68 -13.88
C LEU A 157 2.03 7.27 -13.97
N PRO A 158 3.37 7.11 -14.05
CA PRO A 158 4.01 5.81 -14.23
C PRO A 158 4.09 5.03 -12.92
N LEU A 159 3.01 4.30 -12.58
CA LEU A 159 2.88 3.61 -11.29
C LEU A 159 3.39 2.17 -11.30
N VAL A 160 3.41 1.50 -12.45
CA VAL A 160 3.87 0.12 -12.57
C VAL A 160 5.09 0.05 -13.47
N PHE A 161 6.17 -0.57 -12.98
CA PHE A 161 7.37 -0.84 -13.78
C PHE A 161 7.53 -2.36 -13.90
N ILE A 162 7.72 -2.87 -15.11
CA ILE A 162 7.92 -4.30 -15.37
C ILE A 162 9.18 -4.50 -16.19
N GLU A 163 10.08 -5.34 -15.67
CA GLU A 163 11.26 -5.81 -16.38
C GLU A 163 11.11 -7.29 -16.71
N LEU A 164 11.36 -7.62 -17.98
CA LEU A 164 11.27 -8.96 -18.51
C LEU A 164 12.67 -9.51 -18.84
N LYS A 165 12.78 -10.83 -18.81
CA LYS A 165 13.96 -11.58 -19.22
C LYS A 165 13.55 -12.84 -19.94
N ALA A 166 14.37 -13.30 -20.87
CA ALA A 166 14.19 -14.59 -21.51
C ALA A 166 14.10 -15.71 -20.45
N SER A 167 13.23 -16.70 -20.71
CA SER A 167 12.87 -17.75 -19.75
C SER A 167 14.03 -18.56 -19.16
N HIS A 168 15.13 -18.68 -19.91
CA HIS A 168 16.34 -19.38 -19.49
C HIS A 168 17.27 -18.55 -18.60
N LYS A 169 17.03 -17.24 -18.44
CA LYS A 169 17.86 -16.36 -17.60
C LYS A 169 17.42 -16.42 -16.14
N ARG A 170 18.39 -16.22 -15.25
CA ARG A 170 18.12 -16.06 -13.80
C ARG A 170 17.36 -14.75 -13.58
N LEU A 171 16.24 -14.83 -12.86
CA LEU A 171 15.40 -13.66 -12.59
C LEU A 171 16.14 -12.55 -11.82
N GLU A 172 17.08 -12.93 -10.96
CA GLU A 172 17.93 -12.01 -10.19
C GLU A 172 18.73 -11.03 -11.08
N ASN A 173 19.02 -11.41 -12.32
CA ASN A 173 19.69 -10.54 -13.28
C ASN A 173 18.80 -9.33 -13.66
N ALA A 174 17.47 -9.49 -13.69
CA ALA A 174 16.55 -8.36 -13.89
C ALA A 174 16.70 -7.30 -12.77
N TYR A 175 17.04 -7.74 -11.56
CA TYR A 175 17.30 -6.83 -10.44
C TYR A 175 18.70 -6.22 -10.53
N ASN A 176 19.73 -7.05 -10.64
CA ASN A 176 21.12 -6.63 -10.55
C ASN A 176 21.59 -5.82 -11.77
N ASP A 177 21.21 -6.25 -12.98
CA ASP A 177 21.74 -5.71 -14.23
C ASP A 177 20.87 -4.60 -14.80
N ASN A 178 19.57 -4.57 -14.48
CA ASN A 178 18.60 -3.63 -15.05
C ASN A 178 18.01 -2.69 -14.00
N LEU A 179 17.26 -3.21 -13.02
CA LEU A 179 16.56 -2.33 -12.07
C LEU A 179 17.51 -1.42 -11.29
N ARG A 180 18.67 -1.93 -10.85
CA ARG A 180 19.69 -1.10 -10.18
C ARG A 180 20.20 0.02 -11.08
N ASP A 181 20.56 -0.29 -12.32
CA ASP A 181 21.00 0.71 -13.30
C ASP A 181 19.90 1.74 -13.61
N TYR A 182 18.64 1.32 -13.74
CA TYR A 182 17.54 2.24 -14.02
C TYR A 182 17.25 3.18 -12.85
N LYS A 183 17.38 2.68 -11.62
CA LYS A 183 17.24 3.50 -10.41
C LYS A 183 18.29 4.60 -10.31
N ASP A 184 19.43 4.46 -10.99
CA ASP A 184 20.47 5.48 -11.04
C ASP A 184 20.29 6.38 -12.29
N THR A 185 20.12 5.76 -13.45
CA THR A 185 20.12 6.45 -14.75
C THR A 185 18.83 7.19 -15.06
N ILE A 186 17.66 6.59 -14.77
CA ILE A 186 16.33 7.16 -15.02
C ILE A 186 15.53 7.30 -13.72
N HIS A 187 16.22 7.67 -12.64
CA HIS A 187 15.70 7.74 -11.27
C HIS A 187 14.40 8.57 -11.14
N HIS A 188 14.19 9.56 -12.01
CA HIS A 188 13.00 10.43 -12.02
C HIS A 188 11.71 9.67 -12.37
N LEU A 189 11.79 8.55 -13.11
CA LEU A 189 10.68 7.63 -13.31
C LEU A 189 10.17 7.07 -11.97
N PHE A 190 11.10 6.66 -11.12
CA PHE A 190 10.78 5.99 -9.85
C PHE A 190 10.33 6.94 -8.75
N ARG A 191 10.22 8.26 -9.01
CA ARG A 191 9.55 9.21 -8.11
C ARG A 191 8.05 8.92 -7.99
N TYR A 192 7.43 8.33 -9.00
CA TYR A 192 5.99 8.01 -9.02
C TYR A 192 5.70 6.53 -8.76
N ASN A 193 6.67 5.66 -9.05
CA ASN A 193 6.50 4.21 -9.06
C ASN A 193 5.81 3.68 -7.79
N ALA A 194 4.72 2.93 -7.97
CA ALA A 194 4.03 2.23 -6.90
C ALA A 194 4.62 0.85 -6.65
N LEU A 195 4.76 0.03 -7.71
CA LEU A 195 5.25 -1.34 -7.63
C LEU A 195 6.14 -1.70 -8.83
N ILE A 196 7.03 -2.65 -8.61
CA ILE A 196 7.95 -3.20 -9.61
C ILE A 196 7.71 -4.69 -9.75
N ILE A 197 7.55 -5.17 -10.97
CA ILE A 197 7.47 -6.59 -11.32
C ILE A 197 8.73 -6.97 -12.10
N LEU A 198 9.41 -8.02 -11.66
CA LEU A 198 10.50 -8.64 -12.40
C LEU A 198 10.03 -10.01 -12.84
N SER A 199 10.22 -10.38 -14.10
CA SER A 199 9.76 -11.67 -14.61
C SER A 199 10.65 -12.29 -15.67
N ASN A 200 10.69 -13.61 -15.71
CA ASN A 200 11.17 -14.38 -16.86
C ASN A 200 10.07 -15.28 -17.47
N GLY A 201 8.80 -14.92 -17.24
CA GLY A 201 7.63 -15.69 -17.62
C GLY A 201 7.29 -16.79 -16.61
N SER A 202 8.23 -17.71 -16.39
CA SER A 202 8.06 -18.88 -15.49
C SER A 202 8.20 -18.54 -13.99
N ARG A 203 8.91 -17.45 -13.67
CA ARG A 203 9.05 -16.92 -12.32
C ARG A 203 8.84 -15.43 -12.37
N SER A 204 8.12 -14.92 -11.37
CA SER A 204 7.86 -13.49 -11.24
C SER A 204 7.94 -13.09 -9.79
N LYS A 205 8.50 -11.90 -9.57
CA LYS A 205 8.59 -11.29 -8.25
C LYS A 205 8.12 -9.85 -8.28
N ILE A 206 7.51 -9.42 -7.18
CA ILE A 206 7.04 -8.06 -6.97
C ILE A 206 7.80 -7.41 -5.80
N GLY A 207 8.10 -6.13 -5.93
CA GLY A 207 8.79 -5.35 -4.91
C GLY A 207 8.55 -3.85 -5.06
N SER A 208 9.14 -3.06 -4.16
CA SER A 208 9.09 -1.60 -4.17
C SER A 208 10.42 -1.02 -4.68
N VAL A 209 10.44 0.28 -4.99
CA VAL A 209 11.67 0.99 -5.41
C VAL A 209 12.80 0.90 -4.36
N THR A 210 12.48 0.83 -3.07
CA THR A 210 13.48 0.75 -2.00
C THR A 210 13.85 -0.69 -1.63
N ALA A 211 13.17 -1.69 -2.17
CA ALA A 211 13.38 -3.09 -1.79
C ALA A 211 14.74 -3.61 -2.31
N SER A 212 15.45 -4.30 -1.42
CA SER A 212 16.53 -5.22 -1.79
C SER A 212 15.97 -6.52 -2.37
N TRP A 213 16.79 -7.29 -3.07
CA TRP A 213 16.38 -8.49 -3.81
C TRP A 213 15.65 -9.52 -2.91
N GLU A 214 16.10 -9.71 -1.68
CA GLU A 214 15.50 -10.62 -0.70
C GLU A 214 14.10 -10.21 -0.26
N HIS A 215 13.71 -8.96 -0.50
CA HIS A 215 12.37 -8.45 -0.20
C HIS A 215 11.43 -8.51 -1.41
N PHE A 216 11.93 -8.89 -2.59
CA PHE A 216 11.09 -9.21 -3.74
C PHE A 216 10.38 -10.55 -3.54
N SER A 217 9.05 -10.49 -3.51
CA SER A 217 8.19 -11.60 -3.12
C SER A 217 7.46 -12.21 -4.31
N ASP A 218 7.12 -13.49 -4.23
CA ASP A 218 6.29 -14.13 -5.26
C ASP A 218 4.81 -13.77 -5.05
N TRP A 219 4.03 -13.81 -6.12
CA TRP A 219 2.56 -13.71 -6.07
C TRP A 219 1.96 -14.98 -6.63
N LYS A 220 1.29 -15.76 -5.77
CA LYS A 220 0.96 -17.18 -6.07
C LYS A 220 -0.52 -17.41 -6.30
N LYS A 221 -1.37 -16.57 -5.71
CA LYS A 221 -2.82 -16.73 -5.70
C LYS A 221 -3.48 -15.45 -6.17
N ILE A 222 -4.55 -15.58 -6.93
CA ILE A 222 -5.30 -14.47 -7.50
C ILE A 222 -6.44 -14.12 -6.53
N ASN A 223 -7.49 -14.91 -6.42
CA ASN A 223 -8.72 -14.47 -5.73
C ASN A 223 -8.79 -14.87 -4.26
N SER A 224 -8.19 -16.00 -3.89
CA SER A 224 -8.46 -16.64 -2.61
C SER A 224 -7.24 -17.37 -2.07
N GLU A 225 -7.11 -17.43 -0.73
CA GLU A 225 -6.12 -18.26 -0.06
C GLU A 225 -6.32 -19.77 -0.33
N GLY A 226 -7.51 -20.19 -0.76
CA GLY A 226 -7.79 -21.58 -1.12
C GLY A 226 -7.28 -22.01 -2.51
N GLU A 227 -6.81 -21.09 -3.33
CA GLU A 227 -6.31 -21.41 -4.68
C GLU A 227 -4.97 -22.17 -4.62
N GLU A 228 -4.74 -23.04 -5.62
CA GLU A 228 -3.43 -23.61 -5.86
C GLU A 228 -2.44 -22.50 -6.24
N GLY A 229 -1.30 -22.46 -5.56
CA GLY A 229 -0.31 -21.41 -5.76
C GLY A 229 0.49 -21.60 -7.04
N VAL A 230 0.28 -20.75 -8.04
CA VAL A 230 1.00 -20.78 -9.32
C VAL A 230 1.90 -19.56 -9.43
N ILE A 231 3.22 -19.75 -9.45
CA ILE A 231 4.17 -18.66 -9.72
C ILE A 231 4.30 -18.50 -11.23
N SER A 232 3.76 -17.41 -11.78
CA SER A 232 3.91 -17.07 -13.19
C SER A 232 3.70 -15.57 -13.41
N LEU A 233 4.09 -15.07 -14.59
CA LEU A 233 3.80 -13.70 -14.99
C LEU A 233 2.29 -13.44 -15.09
N GLU A 234 1.52 -14.43 -15.58
CA GLU A 234 0.07 -14.31 -15.67
C GLU A 234 -0.59 -14.18 -14.30
N THR A 235 -0.22 -15.05 -13.34
CA THR A 235 -0.72 -14.98 -11.96
C THR A 235 -0.39 -13.64 -11.32
N MET A 236 0.84 -13.14 -11.54
CA MET A 236 1.29 -11.85 -11.03
C MET A 236 0.41 -10.72 -11.59
N ILE A 237 0.30 -10.61 -12.91
CA ILE A 237 -0.46 -9.54 -13.57
C ILE A 237 -1.93 -9.58 -13.16
N ARG A 238 -2.59 -10.75 -13.17
CA ARG A 238 -3.99 -10.87 -12.72
C ARG A 238 -4.14 -10.55 -11.24
N GLY A 239 -3.18 -10.96 -10.43
CA GLY A 239 -3.20 -10.78 -8.98
C GLY A 239 -2.96 -9.35 -8.52
N THR A 240 -2.27 -8.51 -9.32
CA THR A 240 -1.81 -7.18 -8.89
C THR A 240 -2.18 -6.03 -9.82
N CYS A 241 -2.45 -6.29 -11.10
CA CYS A 241 -2.61 -5.25 -12.14
C CYS A 241 -4.01 -5.16 -12.74
N GLU A 242 -4.97 -5.99 -12.29
CA GLU A 242 -6.39 -5.69 -12.50
C GLU A 242 -6.70 -4.32 -11.89
N PRO A 243 -7.42 -3.40 -12.58
CA PRO A 243 -7.62 -2.02 -12.16
C PRO A 243 -7.97 -1.85 -10.67
N ALA A 244 -9.00 -2.54 -10.19
CA ALA A 244 -9.44 -2.46 -8.79
C ALA A 244 -8.36 -2.91 -7.80
N ARG A 245 -7.64 -3.99 -8.12
CA ARG A 245 -6.58 -4.55 -7.27
C ARG A 245 -5.36 -3.66 -7.23
N LEU A 246 -4.97 -3.10 -8.38
CA LEU A 246 -3.85 -2.18 -8.46
C LEU A 246 -4.12 -0.95 -7.59
N LEU A 247 -5.29 -0.34 -7.74
CA LEU A 247 -5.66 0.83 -6.93
C LEU A 247 -5.72 0.50 -5.44
N ASP A 248 -6.29 -0.65 -5.08
CA ASP A 248 -6.32 -1.11 -3.69
C ASP A 248 -4.91 -1.36 -3.12
N LEU A 249 -4.01 -1.96 -3.91
CA LEU A 249 -2.62 -2.17 -3.53
C LEU A 249 -1.89 -0.85 -3.27
N ILE A 250 -2.10 0.13 -4.14
CA ILE A 250 -1.49 1.46 -4.02
C ILE A 250 -2.05 2.18 -2.79
N GLU A 251 -3.38 2.28 -2.65
CA GLU A 251 -4.00 3.07 -1.61
C GLU A 251 -3.84 2.44 -0.22
N ASN A 252 -4.06 1.13 -0.11
CA ASN A 252 -4.29 0.47 1.16
C ASN A 252 -3.17 -0.48 1.58
N PHE A 253 -2.32 -0.90 0.64
CA PHE A 253 -1.26 -1.90 0.90
C PHE A 253 0.15 -1.39 0.55
N THR A 254 0.31 -0.07 0.54
CA THR A 254 1.61 0.61 0.44
C THR A 254 1.91 1.38 1.72
N LEU A 255 3.09 1.14 2.28
CA LEU A 255 3.54 1.72 3.54
C LEU A 255 4.93 2.35 3.38
N PHE A 256 5.16 3.47 4.05
CA PHE A 256 6.49 4.03 4.22
C PHE A 256 6.89 3.94 5.69
N MET A 257 8.10 3.47 5.97
CA MET A 257 8.59 3.28 7.32
C MET A 257 10.02 3.78 7.46
N GLU A 258 10.33 4.45 8.58
CA GLU A 258 11.72 4.72 8.95
C GLU A 258 12.36 3.42 9.46
N ALA A 259 13.49 3.03 8.88
CA ALA A 259 14.23 1.82 9.25
C ALA A 259 15.73 2.13 9.43
N GLN A 260 16.50 1.14 9.91
CA GLN A 260 17.96 1.24 9.89
C GLN A 260 18.44 1.35 8.44
N GLY A 261 19.03 2.49 8.09
CA GLY A 261 19.41 2.82 6.70
C GLY A 261 18.52 3.86 6.01
N GLY A 262 17.47 4.34 6.69
CA GLY A 262 16.61 5.43 6.24
C GLY A 262 15.20 4.98 5.86
N LEU A 263 14.51 5.84 5.12
CA LEU A 263 13.13 5.64 4.72
C LEU A 263 13.00 4.49 3.71
N ILE A 264 12.16 3.50 4.04
CA ILE A 264 11.82 2.38 3.16
C ILE A 264 10.35 2.43 2.75
N LYS A 265 10.07 1.95 1.55
CA LYS A 265 8.73 1.68 1.02
C LYS A 265 8.47 0.17 1.06
N LEU A 266 7.34 -0.22 1.62
CA LEU A 266 6.83 -1.58 1.63
C LEU A 266 5.57 -1.66 0.78
N ILE A 267 5.40 -2.79 0.12
CA ILE A 267 4.15 -3.21 -0.52
C ILE A 267 3.74 -4.55 0.05
N ALA A 268 2.43 -4.83 0.12
CA ALA A 268 1.96 -6.10 0.64
C ALA A 268 2.44 -7.29 -0.19
N LYS A 269 2.70 -8.39 0.53
CA LYS A 269 2.86 -9.73 -0.05
C LYS A 269 1.48 -10.34 -0.32
N ASN A 270 1.44 -11.34 -1.20
CA ASN A 270 0.21 -12.00 -1.63
C ASN A 270 -0.71 -12.45 -0.47
N HIS A 271 -0.14 -13.08 0.57
CA HIS A 271 -0.89 -13.50 1.75
C HIS A 271 -1.37 -12.37 2.65
N GLN A 272 -0.64 -11.25 2.70
CA GLN A 272 -1.07 -10.09 3.47
C GLN A 272 -2.24 -9.41 2.79
N TYR A 273 -2.20 -9.30 1.46
CA TYR A 273 -3.29 -8.76 0.66
C TYR A 273 -4.57 -9.60 0.80
N LEU A 274 -4.47 -10.91 0.56
CA LEU A 274 -5.62 -11.82 0.63
C LEU A 274 -6.15 -11.96 2.06
N GLY A 275 -5.28 -12.18 3.05
CA GLY A 275 -5.71 -12.34 4.43
C GLY A 275 -6.41 -11.10 4.97
N VAL A 276 -5.89 -9.90 4.70
CA VAL A 276 -6.54 -8.64 5.11
C VAL A 276 -7.86 -8.43 4.36
N GLY A 277 -7.93 -8.82 3.09
CA GLY A 277 -9.17 -8.83 2.31
C GLY A 277 -10.25 -9.70 2.96
N ASN A 278 -9.92 -10.95 3.30
CA ASN A 278 -10.84 -11.86 3.99
C ASN A 278 -11.32 -11.29 5.32
N ALA A 279 -10.39 -10.76 6.13
CA ALA A 279 -10.71 -10.14 7.41
C ALA A 279 -11.69 -8.95 7.24
N LEU A 280 -11.58 -8.18 6.15
CA LEU A 280 -12.49 -7.06 5.86
C LEU A 280 -13.88 -7.53 5.43
N GLU A 281 -13.98 -8.60 4.63
CA GLU A 281 -15.30 -9.15 4.28
C GLU A 281 -16.01 -9.66 5.54
N THR A 282 -15.32 -10.38 6.43
CA THR A 282 -15.90 -10.79 7.70
C THR A 282 -16.30 -9.59 8.58
N LEU A 283 -15.52 -8.51 8.57
CA LEU A 283 -15.86 -7.30 9.32
C LEU A 283 -17.14 -6.63 8.82
N LYS A 284 -17.41 -6.64 7.51
CA LYS A 284 -18.65 -6.07 6.95
C LYS A 284 -19.89 -6.84 7.43
N GLU A 285 -19.74 -8.14 7.64
CA GLU A 285 -20.80 -9.04 8.07
C GLU A 285 -20.89 -9.18 9.60
N ILE A 286 -20.04 -8.47 10.36
CA ILE A 286 -19.92 -8.64 11.82
C ILE A 286 -21.24 -8.37 12.56
N LYS A 287 -22.07 -7.43 12.05
CA LYS A 287 -23.37 -7.08 12.63
C LYS A 287 -24.45 -8.14 12.38
N THR A 288 -24.28 -8.95 11.34
CA THR A 288 -25.23 -10.01 10.97
C THR A 288 -24.77 -11.39 11.43
N GLY A 289 -23.50 -11.55 11.78
CA GLY A 289 -22.92 -12.75 12.37
C GLY A 289 -22.91 -12.74 13.90
N GLU A 290 -22.01 -13.50 14.50
CA GLU A 290 -21.86 -13.62 15.96
C GLU A 290 -21.15 -12.42 16.63
N GLY A 291 -20.98 -11.30 15.93
CA GLY A 291 -20.25 -10.14 16.44
C GLY A 291 -18.72 -10.31 16.49
N ARG A 292 -18.17 -11.37 15.90
CA ARG A 292 -16.74 -11.71 15.93
C ARG A 292 -16.11 -11.65 14.54
N LEU A 293 -14.85 -11.20 14.48
CA LEU A 293 -14.05 -11.20 13.26
C LEU A 293 -13.52 -12.60 12.96
N GLY A 294 -12.51 -13.06 13.72
CA GLY A 294 -11.89 -14.36 13.54
C GLY A 294 -10.39 -14.39 13.79
N VAL A 295 -9.78 -15.55 13.54
CA VAL A 295 -8.34 -15.78 13.75
C VAL A 295 -7.56 -15.47 12.47
N PHE A 296 -6.54 -14.61 12.60
CA PHE A 296 -5.60 -14.30 11.51
C PHE A 296 -4.26 -15.01 11.76
N TRP A 297 -4.04 -16.14 11.09
CA TRP A 297 -2.91 -17.02 11.39
C TRP A 297 -1.87 -17.07 10.28
N HIS A 298 -0.67 -16.53 10.57
CA HIS A 298 0.52 -16.69 9.72
C HIS A 298 1.71 -17.27 10.49
N THR A 299 2.77 -17.64 9.78
CA THR A 299 4.06 -18.03 10.36
C THR A 299 4.83 -16.86 10.98
N GLN A 300 5.83 -17.15 11.82
CA GLN A 300 6.70 -16.12 12.40
C GLN A 300 7.56 -15.48 11.31
N GLY A 301 7.75 -14.16 11.38
CA GLY A 301 8.52 -13.40 10.38
C GLY A 301 7.78 -13.13 9.06
N SER A 302 6.50 -13.53 8.93
CA SER A 302 5.70 -13.32 7.72
C SER A 302 5.28 -11.86 7.47
N GLY A 303 5.51 -10.97 8.43
CA GLY A 303 5.02 -9.58 8.42
C GLY A 303 3.62 -9.42 9.02
N LYS A 304 3.33 -10.09 10.14
CA LYS A 304 2.03 -9.98 10.84
C LYS A 304 1.71 -8.55 11.29
N SER A 305 2.67 -7.85 11.89
CA SER A 305 2.50 -6.45 12.31
C SER A 305 2.15 -5.53 11.14
N VAL A 306 2.79 -5.74 9.98
CA VAL A 306 2.48 -5.01 8.75
C VAL A 306 1.05 -5.31 8.27
N SER A 307 0.59 -6.56 8.40
CA SER A 307 -0.80 -6.92 8.05
C SER A 307 -1.82 -6.24 8.97
N MET A 308 -1.51 -6.10 10.27
CA MET A 308 -2.35 -5.36 11.22
C MET A 308 -2.43 -3.87 10.84
N ILE A 309 -1.30 -3.28 10.43
CA ILE A 309 -1.27 -1.89 9.95
C ILE A 309 -2.14 -1.73 8.69
N PHE A 310 -1.98 -2.61 7.70
CA PHE A 310 -2.83 -2.58 6.50
C PHE A 310 -4.31 -2.74 6.82
N PHE A 311 -4.67 -3.70 7.67
CA PHE A 311 -6.05 -3.90 8.07
C PHE A 311 -6.62 -2.66 8.77
N SER A 312 -5.98 -2.19 9.86
CA SER A 312 -6.47 -1.03 10.63
C SER A 312 -6.61 0.22 9.76
N GLN A 313 -5.60 0.52 8.93
CA GLN A 313 -5.63 1.68 8.03
C GLN A 313 -6.69 1.55 6.94
N LYS A 314 -6.91 0.35 6.39
CA LYS A 314 -7.95 0.10 5.37
C LYS A 314 -9.35 0.18 5.98
N VAL A 315 -9.56 -0.36 7.19
CA VAL A 315 -10.83 -0.22 7.93
C VAL A 315 -11.16 1.25 8.17
N LEU A 316 -10.23 2.04 8.74
CA LEU A 316 -10.44 3.47 9.01
C LEU A 316 -10.78 4.27 7.75
N ARG A 317 -10.28 3.83 6.59
CA ARG A 317 -10.49 4.51 5.31
C ARG A 317 -11.77 4.10 4.60
N LYS A 318 -12.12 2.81 4.63
CA LYS A 318 -13.15 2.22 3.75
C LYS A 318 -14.42 1.81 4.48
N ILE A 319 -14.39 1.67 5.80
CA ILE A 319 -15.55 1.20 6.56
C ILE A 319 -16.06 2.32 7.46
N PRO A 320 -17.27 2.85 7.21
CA PRO A 320 -17.87 3.87 8.06
C PRO A 320 -18.00 3.39 9.51
N GLY A 321 -17.57 4.22 10.45
CA GLY A 321 -17.66 3.92 11.88
C GLY A 321 -16.53 4.55 12.68
N ASN A 322 -16.71 4.59 14.00
CA ASN A 322 -15.68 5.02 14.94
C ASN A 322 -14.92 3.78 15.42
N TRP A 323 -13.90 3.39 14.65
CA TRP A 323 -13.11 2.20 14.95
C TRP A 323 -12.01 2.51 15.97
N THR A 324 -11.88 1.64 16.97
CA THR A 324 -10.74 1.63 17.89
C THR A 324 -10.10 0.26 17.82
N PHE A 325 -8.78 0.22 17.67
CA PHE A 325 -8.00 -1.02 17.62
C PHE A 325 -7.22 -1.16 18.91
N VAL A 326 -7.41 -2.27 19.61
CA VAL A 326 -6.62 -2.64 20.78
C VAL A 326 -5.74 -3.82 20.39
N VAL A 327 -4.43 -3.66 20.53
CA VAL A 327 -3.44 -4.73 20.32
C VAL A 327 -3.04 -5.28 21.68
N VAL A 328 -3.18 -6.59 21.86
CA VAL A 328 -2.86 -7.29 23.09
C VAL A 328 -1.75 -8.31 22.80
N THR A 329 -0.69 -8.24 23.58
CA THR A 329 0.46 -9.14 23.47
C THR A 329 0.73 -9.83 24.81
N ASP A 330 1.36 -11.01 24.77
CA ASP A 330 1.73 -11.75 25.98
C ASP A 330 3.03 -11.24 26.63
N ARG A 331 3.78 -10.37 25.97
CA ARG A 331 5.12 -9.89 26.40
C ARG A 331 5.37 -8.43 26.01
N THR A 332 5.93 -7.68 26.94
CA THR A 332 6.28 -6.25 26.77
C THR A 332 7.24 -5.97 25.61
N GLU A 333 8.21 -6.85 25.38
CA GLU A 333 9.15 -6.71 24.26
C GLU A 333 8.46 -6.79 22.89
N LEU A 334 7.47 -7.68 22.76
CA LEU A 334 6.68 -7.85 21.55
C LEU A 334 5.74 -6.66 21.34
N ASP A 335 5.14 -6.16 22.41
CA ASP A 335 4.34 -4.93 22.42
C ASP A 335 5.13 -3.74 21.87
N GLY A 336 6.31 -3.49 22.44
CA GLY A 336 7.18 -2.40 21.99
C GLY A 336 7.62 -2.53 20.53
N GLN A 337 7.83 -3.75 20.02
CA GLN A 337 8.12 -3.98 18.61
C GLN A 337 6.93 -3.65 17.70
N ILE A 338 5.72 -4.03 18.10
CA ILE A 338 4.50 -3.74 17.33
C ILE A 338 4.24 -2.23 17.33
N TYR A 339 4.29 -1.59 18.50
CA TYR A 339 4.11 -0.15 18.62
C TYR A 339 5.10 0.62 17.73
N LYS A 340 6.39 0.28 17.79
CA LYS A 340 7.42 0.88 16.91
C LYS A 340 7.10 0.74 15.43
N ASN A 341 6.56 -0.41 14.99
CA ASN A 341 6.15 -0.58 13.60
C ASN A 341 4.97 0.34 13.23
N PHE A 342 3.96 0.43 14.08
CA PHE A 342 2.82 1.33 13.87
C PHE A 342 3.26 2.79 13.83
N ALA A 343 4.07 3.24 14.79
CA ALA A 343 4.60 4.59 14.85
C ALA A 343 5.50 4.92 13.64
N ALA A 344 6.44 4.02 13.29
CA ALA A 344 7.34 4.21 12.14
C ALA A 344 6.57 4.33 10.81
N SER A 345 5.38 3.74 10.73
CA SER A 345 4.50 3.80 9.56
C SER A 345 3.60 5.03 9.49
N GLY A 346 3.57 5.85 10.56
CA GLY A 346 2.64 6.96 10.71
C GLY A 346 1.19 6.54 10.97
N ALA A 347 0.94 5.26 11.29
CA ALA A 347 -0.40 4.75 11.60
C ALA A 347 -0.90 5.18 12.99
N VAL A 348 0.02 5.60 13.86
CA VAL A 348 -0.27 6.18 15.18
C VAL A 348 0.43 7.53 15.26
N THR A 349 -0.31 8.56 15.63
CA THR A 349 0.17 9.94 15.75
C THR A 349 0.32 10.41 17.19
N GLU A 350 -0.13 9.61 18.15
CA GLU A 350 -0.08 9.90 19.59
C GLU A 350 1.21 9.34 20.22
N GLU A 351 1.64 9.89 21.37
CA GLU A 351 2.75 9.33 22.16
C GLU A 351 2.36 7.96 22.77
N GLU A 352 3.36 7.12 23.05
CA GLU A 352 3.21 5.70 23.45
C GLU A 352 2.26 5.51 24.63
N ALA A 353 1.04 5.06 24.34
CA ALA A 353 0.03 4.69 25.33
C ALA A 353 0.11 3.18 25.61
N GLN A 354 1.05 2.78 26.48
CA GLN A 354 1.19 1.41 26.95
C GLN A 354 0.42 1.18 28.25
N ALA A 355 -0.35 0.09 28.31
CA ALA A 355 -0.96 -0.40 29.53
C ALA A 355 -0.55 -1.86 29.73
N THR A 356 0.09 -2.18 30.86
CA THR A 356 0.41 -3.56 31.25
C THR A 356 -0.63 -4.08 32.24
N VAL A 357 -1.21 -5.24 31.93
CA VAL A 357 -2.12 -5.96 32.84
C VAL A 357 -1.37 -7.20 33.35
N PRO A 358 -1.21 -7.39 34.68
CA PRO A 358 -0.67 -8.64 35.20
C PRO A 358 -1.61 -9.80 34.85
N LEU A 359 -1.14 -10.74 34.03
CA LEU A 359 -1.86 -11.97 33.73
C LEU A 359 -1.67 -12.95 34.90
N TYR A 360 -2.68 -13.08 35.76
CA TYR A 360 -2.76 -14.18 36.72
C TYR A 360 -3.36 -15.41 36.03
N TYR A 361 -2.50 -16.33 35.61
CA TYR A 361 -2.90 -17.65 35.13
C TYR A 361 -2.93 -18.63 36.31
N GLU A 362 -4.06 -18.77 37.02
CA GLU A 362 -4.30 -19.97 37.84
C GLU A 362 -5.77 -20.44 37.80
N ASN A 363 -5.91 -21.75 37.58
CA ASN A 363 -7.09 -22.55 37.26
C ASN A 363 -8.29 -22.57 38.24
N ARG A 364 -8.59 -21.55 39.07
CA ARG A 364 -9.77 -21.61 39.98
C ARG A 364 -10.45 -20.26 40.24
N ILE A 365 -11.77 -20.35 40.42
CA ILE A 365 -12.80 -19.35 40.82
C ILE A 365 -12.21 -18.09 41.49
N PRO A 366 -12.43 -16.86 40.96
CA PRO A 366 -11.73 -15.68 41.44
C PRO A 366 -12.45 -15.02 42.64
N GLU A 367 -11.79 -15.03 43.80
CA GLU A 367 -11.88 -13.93 44.77
C GLU A 367 -10.73 -12.95 44.47
N LEU A 368 -11.08 -11.69 44.21
CA LEU A 368 -10.16 -10.62 43.86
C LEU A 368 -9.42 -10.13 45.12
N GLN A 369 -8.10 -10.27 45.18
CA GLN A 369 -7.25 -9.50 46.09
C GLN A 369 -6.25 -8.65 45.29
N LEU A 370 -6.34 -7.33 45.47
CA LEU A 370 -5.47 -6.33 44.87
C LEU A 370 -4.35 -5.98 45.85
N THR A 371 -3.09 -6.18 45.49
CA THR A 371 -1.97 -5.39 46.03
C THR A 371 -0.85 -5.24 45.01
N ASN A 372 -0.56 -4.00 44.58
CA ASN A 372 0.82 -3.54 44.44
C ASN A 372 0.89 -2.00 44.46
N GLU A 373 1.77 -1.46 45.31
CA GLU A 373 1.74 -0.06 45.78
C GLU A 373 2.66 0.92 45.04
N ASN A 374 3.40 0.54 43.98
CA ASN A 374 4.54 1.36 43.53
C ASN A 374 4.68 1.65 42.02
N ILE A 375 3.61 1.95 41.28
CA ILE A 375 3.73 2.64 39.98
C ILE A 375 2.64 3.70 39.84
N ASN A 376 3.00 4.97 40.05
CA ASN A 376 2.07 6.10 40.02
C ASN A 376 1.88 6.67 38.59
N GLU A 377 1.52 5.77 37.67
CA GLU A 377 1.31 5.96 36.23
C GLU A 377 0.33 7.10 35.88
N ILE A 378 -0.70 7.32 36.70
CA ILE A 378 -1.71 8.37 36.50
C ILE A 378 -1.10 9.76 36.62
N ASP A 379 -0.18 9.94 37.57
CA ASP A 379 0.46 11.23 37.80
C ASP A 379 1.51 11.54 36.75
N ASP A 380 2.18 10.52 36.20
CA ASP A 380 3.18 10.71 35.15
C ASP A 380 2.55 11.02 33.78
N LEU A 381 1.38 10.46 33.47
CA LEU A 381 0.63 10.78 32.25
C LEU A 381 -0.07 12.13 32.35
N LYS A 382 -0.60 12.49 33.53
CA LYS A 382 -1.14 13.84 33.76
C LYS A 382 -0.11 14.95 33.56
N LYS A 383 1.14 14.73 33.97
CA LYS A 383 2.25 15.68 33.73
C LYS A 383 2.55 15.88 32.23
N LYS A 384 2.20 14.91 31.39
CA LYS A 384 2.36 14.95 29.93
C LYS A 384 1.09 15.42 29.21
N GLY A 385 0.08 15.87 29.93
CA GLY A 385 -1.17 16.40 29.36
C GLY A 385 -2.18 15.32 28.94
N VAL A 386 -1.98 14.06 29.35
CA VAL A 386 -2.84 12.94 28.98
C VAL A 386 -3.52 12.36 30.22
N ASP A 387 -4.85 12.26 30.21
CA ASP A 387 -5.61 11.63 31.29
C ASP A 387 -6.02 10.19 30.92
N ILE A 388 -5.25 9.20 31.38
CA ILE A 388 -5.54 7.77 31.17
C ILE A 388 -6.58 7.20 32.13
N SER A 389 -6.99 7.97 33.15
CA SER A 389 -7.89 7.53 34.22
C SER A 389 -9.20 6.91 33.69
N PRO A 390 -9.83 7.43 32.61
CA PRO A 390 -11.03 6.83 32.03
C PRO A 390 -10.76 5.43 31.44
N HIS A 391 -9.67 5.24 30.69
CA HIS A 391 -9.34 3.97 30.05
C HIS A 391 -8.97 2.89 31.07
N ARG A 392 -8.18 3.26 32.10
CA ARG A 392 -7.84 2.35 33.20
C ARG A 392 -9.06 1.91 33.99
N LYS A 393 -9.98 2.85 34.24
CA LYS A 393 -11.25 2.54 34.90
C LYS A 393 -12.08 1.54 34.10
N ARG A 394 -12.06 1.62 32.76
CA ARG A 394 -12.73 0.64 31.90
C ARG A 394 -12.04 -0.73 31.95
N MET A 395 -10.72 -0.78 31.79
CA MET A 395 -9.97 -2.05 31.84
C MET A 395 -10.09 -2.81 33.17
N VAL A 396 -10.21 -2.08 34.29
CA VAL A 396 -10.31 -2.67 35.63
C VAL A 396 -11.75 -3.01 36.02
N LYS A 397 -12.73 -2.21 35.59
CA LYS A 397 -14.14 -2.36 36.02
C LYS A 397 -15.02 -3.08 35.03
N GLU A 398 -14.64 -3.13 33.76
CA GLU A 398 -15.45 -3.72 32.71
C GLU A 398 -14.94 -5.13 32.42
N ASP A 399 -15.89 -6.05 32.27
CA ASP A 399 -15.62 -7.39 31.75
C ASP A 399 -15.46 -7.32 30.22
N LEU A 400 -14.25 -6.98 29.78
CA LEU A 400 -13.94 -6.78 28.36
C LEU A 400 -14.11 -8.05 27.52
N ASP A 401 -13.97 -9.23 28.13
CA ASP A 401 -14.21 -10.52 27.48
C ASP A 401 -15.71 -10.71 27.20
N THR A 402 -16.55 -10.52 28.22
CA THR A 402 -18.01 -10.57 28.04
C THR A 402 -18.51 -9.49 27.07
N LYS A 403 -17.97 -8.27 27.15
CA LYS A 403 -18.32 -7.18 26.22
C LYS A 403 -17.90 -7.48 24.78
N PHE A 404 -16.72 -8.06 24.57
CA PHE A 404 -16.30 -8.48 23.24
C PHE A 404 -17.19 -9.62 22.69
N LYS A 405 -17.70 -10.50 23.57
CA LYS A 405 -18.62 -11.57 23.22
C LYS A 405 -20.07 -11.11 23.02
N ASP A 406 -20.41 -9.89 23.43
CA ASP A 406 -21.75 -9.31 23.29
C ASP A 406 -21.95 -8.72 21.88
N PRO A 407 -22.86 -9.27 21.05
CA PRO A 407 -23.14 -8.80 19.70
C PRO A 407 -23.75 -7.39 19.62
N ASP A 408 -24.08 -6.73 20.75
CA ASP A 408 -24.62 -5.37 20.80
C ASP A 408 -23.65 -4.33 21.44
N ASP A 409 -22.55 -4.76 22.09
CA ASP A 409 -21.57 -3.85 22.71
C ASP A 409 -20.64 -3.16 21.66
N PRO A 410 -20.28 -1.87 21.79
CA PRO A 410 -19.40 -1.19 20.82
C PRO A 410 -17.95 -1.73 20.74
N PHE A 411 -17.52 -2.63 21.64
CA PHE A 411 -16.18 -3.19 21.67
C PHE A 411 -16.03 -4.43 20.76
N ARG A 412 -15.54 -4.23 19.52
CA ARG A 412 -15.66 -5.23 18.43
C ARG A 412 -14.39 -5.92 17.93
N ILE A 413 -13.20 -5.42 18.26
CA ILE A 413 -11.96 -5.92 17.65
C ILE A 413 -10.85 -6.02 18.70
N VAL A 414 -10.23 -7.19 18.78
CA VAL A 414 -9.03 -7.48 19.58
C VAL A 414 -8.01 -8.18 18.69
N PHE A 415 -6.76 -7.68 18.66
CA PHE A 415 -5.64 -8.41 18.04
C PHE A 415 -4.87 -9.17 19.12
N VAL A 416 -4.81 -10.49 18.98
CA VAL A 416 -4.13 -11.38 19.94
C VAL A 416 -2.77 -11.81 19.37
N CYS A 417 -1.69 -11.35 19.99
CA CYS A 417 -0.33 -11.77 19.67
C CYS A 417 0.18 -12.76 20.73
N ALA A 418 0.00 -14.05 20.42
CA ALA A 418 0.41 -15.27 21.14
C ALA A 418 -0.58 -15.84 22.19
N MET A 419 -0.42 -17.17 22.38
CA MET A 419 -1.37 -18.18 22.91
C MET A 419 -2.56 -17.69 23.73
N TRP A 420 -3.66 -17.46 23.02
CA TRP A 420 -5.02 -17.38 23.56
C TRP A 420 -5.96 -18.33 22.79
N MET A 421 -5.42 -19.44 22.28
CA MET A 421 -6.20 -20.39 21.45
C MET A 421 -7.00 -21.41 22.26
N THR A 422 -6.72 -21.59 23.56
CA THR A 422 -7.54 -22.46 24.41
C THR A 422 -8.77 -21.68 24.89
N GLY A 423 -9.92 -21.90 24.24
CA GLY A 423 -11.23 -21.42 24.70
C GLY A 423 -11.92 -20.35 23.83
N PHE A 424 -11.34 -19.97 22.69
CA PHE A 424 -11.98 -19.05 21.73
C PHE A 424 -12.60 -19.84 20.56
N ASP A 425 -13.91 -20.05 20.60
CA ASP A 425 -14.69 -20.57 19.47
C ASP A 425 -14.92 -19.45 18.44
N VAL A 426 -13.93 -19.17 17.60
CA VAL A 426 -14.05 -18.16 16.52
C VAL A 426 -13.53 -18.71 15.20
N PRO A 427 -14.25 -18.54 14.08
CA PRO A 427 -13.79 -18.95 12.75
C PRO A 427 -12.45 -18.33 12.36
N CYS A 428 -11.68 -19.02 11.51
CA CYS A 428 -10.42 -18.48 10.99
C CYS A 428 -10.66 -17.59 9.77
N CYS A 429 -10.11 -16.36 9.77
CA CYS A 429 -10.21 -15.41 8.65
C CYS A 429 -9.05 -15.49 7.66
N SER A 430 -7.91 -16.03 8.09
CA SER A 430 -6.74 -16.23 7.21
C SER A 430 -5.87 -17.36 7.76
N THR A 431 -5.45 -18.25 6.88
CA THR A 431 -4.53 -19.35 7.21
C THR A 431 -3.41 -19.38 6.18
N MET A 432 -2.17 -19.27 6.64
CA MET A 432 -0.97 -19.54 5.83
C MET A 432 -0.20 -20.75 6.31
#